data_AF-A0A1I2HQE5-F1
#
_entry.id   AF-A0A1I2HQE5-F1
#
_cell.length_a   1.000
_cell.length_b   1.000
_cell.length_c   1.000
_cell.angle_alpha   90.00
_cell.angle_beta   90.00
_cell.angle_gamma   90.00
#
_symmetry.space_group_name_H-M   'P 1'
#
loop_
_entity.id
_entity.type
_entity.pdbx_description
1 polymer ?
#
loop_
_entity_poly.entity_id
_entity_poly.type
_entity_poly.pdbx_seq_one_letter_code
_entity_poly.pdbx_strand_id
1 'polypeptide(L)' 'MSRKRNDLKEERGAVVLAPQPVKRGSFALLVPDDMKWEVRGVSGGYRIDFRPMTPQERARRLREWRQL' A
#
# COMPACT_ATOMS: atom_id res chain seq x y z
N MET A 1 -59.62 -13.48 1.22
CA MET A 1 -58.68 -12.46 0.72
C MET A 1 -57.30 -12.73 1.32
N SER A 2 -56.47 -13.51 0.62
CA SER A 2 -55.13 -13.90 1.06
C SER A 2 -54.14 -12.77 0.73
N ARG A 3 -53.54 -12.16 1.76
CA ARG A 3 -52.44 -11.20 1.58
C ARG A 3 -51.18 -11.98 1.20
N LYS A 4 -50.90 -12.05 -0.11
CA LYS A 4 -49.56 -12.36 -0.62
C LYS A 4 -48.62 -11.24 -0.16
N ARG A 5 -47.80 -11.49 0.87
CA ARG A 5 -46.62 -10.69 1.16
C ARG A 5 -45.53 -11.13 0.18
N ASN A 6 -45.40 -10.36 -0.89
CA ASN A 6 -44.21 -10.29 -1.71
C ASN A 6 -43.01 -9.84 -0.86
N ASP A 7 -41.82 -10.20 -1.35
CA ASP A 7 -40.53 -9.57 -1.05
C ASP A 7 -39.77 -10.07 0.19
N LEU A 8 -39.21 -11.28 0.08
CA LEU A 8 -38.02 -11.71 0.84
C LEU A 8 -36.83 -12.04 -0.10
N LYS A 9 -36.80 -11.46 -1.29
CA LYS A 9 -35.63 -11.48 -2.17
C LYS A 9 -34.91 -10.16 -2.01
N GLU A 10 -33.95 -10.08 -1.07
CA GLU A 10 -32.75 -9.21 -1.18
C GLU A 10 -31.79 -9.24 0.02
N GLU A 11 -31.87 -10.20 0.95
CA GLU A 11 -30.92 -10.31 2.07
C GLU A 11 -29.58 -11.00 1.71
N ARG A 12 -29.01 -10.71 0.53
CA ARG A 12 -27.63 -11.12 0.17
C ARG A 12 -26.75 -9.92 -0.12
N GLY A 13 -26.76 -8.93 0.78
CA GLY A 13 -25.76 -7.89 0.82
C GLY A 13 -24.64 -8.28 1.78
N ALA A 14 -23.39 -8.31 1.33
CA ALA A 14 -22.26 -8.35 2.24
C ALA A 14 -22.15 -6.98 2.93
N VAL A 15 -22.19 -6.95 4.26
CA VAL A 15 -21.88 -5.74 5.02
C VAL A 15 -20.38 -5.51 4.91
N VAL A 16 -19.98 -4.58 4.05
CA VAL A 16 -18.58 -4.13 3.96
C VAL A 16 -18.38 -3.01 4.97
N LEU A 17 -17.50 -3.24 5.94
CA LEU A 17 -17.08 -2.19 6.86
C LEU A 17 -16.42 -1.07 6.08
N ALA A 18 -16.81 0.17 6.36
CA ALA A 18 -16.13 1.33 5.81
C ALA A 18 -14.63 1.27 6.18
N PRO A 19 -13.71 1.49 5.23
CA PRO A 19 -12.29 1.49 5.54
C PRO A 19 -11.99 2.55 6.60
N GLN A 20 -11.10 2.23 7.54
CA GLN A 20 -10.64 3.22 8.51
C GLN A 20 -9.99 4.40 7.76
N PRO A 21 -10.19 5.65 8.22
CA PRO A 21 -9.52 6.80 7.63
C PRO A 21 -8.00 6.60 7.64
N VAL A 22 -7.34 6.92 6.53
CA VAL A 22 -5.88 6.88 6.45
C VAL A 22 -5.31 7.80 7.52
N LYS A 23 -4.46 7.28 8.40
CA LYS A 23 -3.74 8.11 9.38
C LYS A 23 -2.88 9.12 8.62
N ARG A 24 -3.14 10.40 8.82
CA ARG A 24 -2.40 11.50 8.20
C ARG A 24 -1.25 11.92 9.11
N GLY A 25 -0.08 12.18 8.55
CA GLY A 25 1.10 12.62 9.28
C GLY A 25 2.38 12.39 8.49
N SER A 26 3.50 12.84 9.04
CA SER A 26 4.84 12.56 8.53
C SER A 26 5.52 11.54 9.42
N PHE A 27 6.18 10.57 8.81
CA PHE A 27 7.00 9.58 9.50
C PHE A 27 8.39 9.57 8.87
N ALA A 28 9.41 9.38 9.70
CA ALA A 28 10.77 9.12 9.26
C ALA A 28 11.04 7.63 9.43
N LEU A 29 11.64 7.01 8.41
CA LEU A 29 12.07 5.62 8.46
C LEU A 29 13.58 5.58 8.29
N LEU A 30 14.28 4.93 9.22
CA LEU A 30 15.69 4.63 9.07
C LEU A 30 15.82 3.36 8.23
N VAL A 31 16.45 3.49 7.07
CA VAL A 31 16.66 2.39 6.13
C VAL A 31 18.17 2.11 6.07
N PRO A 32 18.59 0.83 6.17
CA PRO A 32 19.98 0.45 5.99
C PRO A 32 20.57 0.97 4.67
N ASP A 33 21.87 1.29 4.68
CA ASP A 33 22.57 1.86 3.54
C ASP A 33 22.67 0.91 2.33
N ASP A 34 22.51 -0.39 2.57
CA ASP A 34 22.52 -1.46 1.59
C ASP A 34 21.11 -1.85 1.10
N MET A 35 20.06 -1.14 1.54
CA MET A 35 18.69 -1.33 1.07
C MET A 35 18.26 -0.27 0.05
N LYS A 36 17.41 -0.71 -0.88
CA LYS A 36 16.64 0.19 -1.75
C LYS A 36 15.15 0.00 -1.51
N TRP A 37 14.41 1.07 -1.78
CA TRP A 37 12.96 1.04 -1.79
C TRP A 37 12.41 1.34 -3.18
N GLU A 38 11.24 0.79 -3.46
CA GLU A 38 10.46 1.05 -4.67
C GLU A 38 9.05 1.46 -4.25
N VAL A 39 8.53 2.53 -4.87
CA VAL A 39 7.16 2.99 -4.63
C VAL A 39 6.27 2.46 -5.73
N ARG A 40 5.19 1.76 -5.36
CA ARG A 40 4.18 1.23 -6.28
C ARG A 40 2.83 1.84 -5.96
N GLY A 41 2.14 2.36 -6.98
CA GLY A 41 0.75 2.80 -6.85
C GLY A 41 -0.18 1.59 -6.71
N VAL A 42 -1.12 1.66 -5.78
CA VAL A 42 -2.17 0.65 -5.59
C VAL A 42 -3.53 1.35 -5.44
N SER A 43 -4.63 0.60 -5.55
CA SER A 43 -5.97 1.15 -5.35
C SER A 43 -6.12 1.78 -3.97
N GLY A 44 -6.13 3.12 -3.91
CA GLY A 44 -6.29 3.87 -2.68
C GLY A 44 -5.00 4.26 -1.94
N GLY A 45 -3.81 4.07 -2.52
CA GLY A 45 -2.57 4.53 -1.88
C GLY A 45 -1.27 4.14 -2.57
N TYR A 46 -0.20 4.14 -1.78
CA TYR A 46 1.15 3.74 -2.21
C TYR A 46 1.64 2.60 -1.34
N ARG A 47 2.28 1.62 -1.98
CA ARG A 47 3.05 0.58 -1.33
C ARG A 47 4.53 0.90 -1.49
N ILE A 48 5.29 0.81 -0.41
CA ILE A 48 6.74 0.98 -0.41
C ILE A 48 7.36 -0.39 -0.15
N ASP A 49 8.07 -0.93 -1.14
CA ASP A 49 8.73 -2.23 -1.07
C ASP A 49 10.21 -2.06 -0.82
N PHE A 50 10.74 -2.72 0.22
CA PHE A 50 12.15 -2.71 0.58
C PHE A 50 12.83 -4.00 0.14
N ARG A 51 14.02 -3.89 -0.43
CA ARG A 51 14.88 -5.04 -0.71
C ARG A 51 16.36 -4.70 -0.59
N PRO A 52 17.22 -5.71 -0.34
CA PRO A 52 18.66 -5.53 -0.47
C PRO A 52 19.05 -5.05 -1.87
N MET A 53 20.06 -4.19 -1.95
CA MET A 53 20.68 -3.78 -3.21
C MET A 53 21.61 -4.87 -3.73
N THR A 54 21.65 -5.00 -5.05
CA THR A 54 22.67 -5.84 -5.71
C THR A 54 24.05 -5.16 -5.62
N PRO A 55 25.16 -5.91 -5.78
CA PRO A 55 26.49 -5.31 -5.83
C PRO A 55 26.64 -4.19 -6.88
N GLN A 56 25.99 -4.33 -8.04
CA GLN A 56 25.98 -3.33 -9.10
C GLN A 56 25.23 -2.05 -8.68
N GLU A 57 24.08 -2.22 -8.01
CA GLU A 57 23.30 -1.09 -7.46
C GLU A 57 24.10 -0.34 -6.37
N ARG A 58 24.77 -1.08 -5.47
CA ARG A 58 25.66 -0.48 -4.45
C ARG A 58 26.80 0.30 -5.08
N ALA A 59 27.48 -0.29 -6.08
CA ALA A 59 28.57 0.37 -6.79
C ALA A 59 28.10 1.64 -7.52
N ARG A 60 26.89 1.63 -8.10
CA ARG A 60 26.30 2.82 -8.73
C ARG A 60 26.02 3.91 -7.70
N ARG A 61 25.38 3.58 -6.58
CA ARG A 61 25.08 4.54 -5.51
C ARG A 61 26.34 5.19 -4.92
N LEU A 62 27.40 4.41 -4.74
CA LEU A 62 28.71 4.93 -4.29
C LEU A 62 29.32 5.93 -5.28
N ARG A 63 29.11 5.74 -6.59
CA ARG A 63 29.57 6.71 -7.61
C ARG A 63 28.76 8.00 -7.54
N GLU A 64 27.44 7.89 -7.44
CA GLU A 64 26.54 9.06 -7.31
C GLU A 64 26.88 9.90 -6.08
N TRP A 65 27.16 9.26 -4.94
CA TRP A 65 27.58 9.95 -3.72
C TRP A 65 28.92 10.67 -3.83
N ARG A 66 29.86 10.16 -4.62
CA ARG A 66 31.17 10.81 -4.81
C ARG A 66 31.13 12.01 -5.77
N GLN A 67 30.00 12.19 -6.46
CA GLN A 67 29.78 13.31 -7.39
C GLN A 67 28.97 14.45 -6.76
N LEU A 68 28.47 14.25 -5.54
CA LEU A 68 27.81 15.24 -4.69
C LEU A 68 28.81 15.80 -3.67
#